data_AF-D4F6N4-F1
#
_entry.id   AF-D4F6N4-F1
#
_cell.length_a   1.000
_cell.length_b   1.000
_cell.length_c   1.000
_cell.angle_alpha   90.00
_cell.angle_beta   90.00
_cell.angle_gamma   90.00
#
_symmetry.space_group_name_H-M   'P 1'
#
loop_
_entity.id
_entity.type
_entity.pdbx_description
1 polymer ?
#
loop_
_entity_poly.entity_id
_entity_poly.type
_entity_poly.pdbx_seq_one_letter_code
_entity_poly.pdbx_strand_id
1 'polypeptide(L)' 'MARTRAERRHHMRRMKQRRRHDNTVGDGCPKHLGRHYKTPCRCSCWMCGHQRYWYGPGMQERRARAKNT' A
#
# COMPACT_ATOMS: atom_id res chain seq x y z
N MET A 1 11.84 9.70 -3.94
CA MET A 1 12.14 10.31 -2.61
C MET A 1 12.15 9.22 -1.55
N ALA A 2 13.19 9.16 -0.72
CA ALA A 2 13.22 8.24 0.42
C ALA A 2 12.25 8.73 1.50
N ARG A 3 11.38 7.85 2.00
CA ARG A 3 10.44 8.20 3.08
C ARG A 3 11.20 8.46 4.39
N THR A 4 10.76 9.47 5.12
CA THR A 4 11.26 9.78 6.46
C THR A 4 11.03 8.61 7.44
N ARG A 5 11.76 8.60 8.55
CA ARG A 5 11.56 7.59 9.62
C ARG A 5 10.15 7.66 10.21
N ALA A 6 9.61 8.86 10.38
CA ALA A 6 8.26 9.08 10.90
C ALA A 6 7.19 8.47 9.96
N GLU A 7 7.29 8.74 8.66
CA GLU A 7 6.38 8.17 7.66
C GLU A 7 6.45 6.65 7.61
N ARG A 8 7.65 6.06 7.68
CA ARG A 8 7.82 4.60 7.73
C ARG A 8 7.13 3.98 8.95
N ARG A 9 7.28 4.59 10.13
CA ARG A 9 6.62 4.13 11.37
C ARG A 9 5.11 4.29 11.29
N HIS A 10 4.63 5.41 10.78
CA HIS A 10 3.20 5.66 10.57
C HIS A 10 2.59 4.63 9.61
N HIS A 11 3.25 4.39 8.49
CA HIS A 11 2.86 3.38 7.51
C HIS A 11 2.79 1.98 8.13
N MET A 12 3.83 1.57 8.86
CA MET A 12 3.87 0.29 9.55
C MET A 12 2.71 0.15 10.54
N ARG A 13 2.45 1.17 11.38
CA ARG A 13 1.35 1.16 12.35
C ARG A 13 0.00 0.98 11.66
N ARG A 14 -0.25 1.75 10.59
CA ARG A 14 -1.50 1.64 9.80
C ARG A 14 -1.66 0.28 9.16
N MET A 15 -0.58 -0.31 8.63
CA MET A 15 -0.65 -1.64 8.01
C MET A 15 -0.94 -2.73 9.02
N LYS A 16 -0.27 -2.74 10.19
CA LYS A 16 -0.58 -3.67 11.28
C LYS A 16 -2.04 -3.50 11.75
N GLN A 17 -2.46 -2.24 11.89
CA GLN A 17 -3.84 -1.74 11.87
C GLN A 17 -4.81 -2.58 11.03
N ARG A 18 -4.66 -2.39 9.72
CA ARG A 18 -5.58 -2.88 8.70
C ARG A 18 -5.55 -4.39 8.57
N ARG A 19 -4.35 -4.99 8.66
CA ARG A 19 -4.11 -6.41 8.39
C ARG A 19 -4.36 -7.32 9.58
N ARG A 20 -4.75 -6.77 10.74
CA ARG A 20 -5.07 -7.58 11.94
C ARG A 20 -6.27 -8.51 11.76
N HIS A 21 -7.09 -8.22 10.77
CA HIS A 21 -8.30 -8.96 10.44
C HIS A 21 -8.11 -9.87 9.21
N ASP A 22 -6.89 -9.92 8.66
CA ASP A 22 -6.60 -10.81 7.54
C ASP A 22 -6.56 -12.25 8.06
N ASN A 23 -7.26 -13.17 7.39
CA ASN A 23 -7.31 -14.59 7.77
C ASN A 23 -5.91 -15.23 7.87
N THR A 24 -4.92 -14.69 7.16
CA THR A 24 -3.54 -15.19 7.12
C THR A 24 -2.67 -14.69 8.28
N VAL A 25 -3.21 -13.88 9.21
CA VAL A 25 -2.44 -13.30 10.32
C VAL A 25 -2.14 -14.32 11.43
N GLY A 26 -2.70 -15.53 11.35
CA GLY A 26 -2.59 -16.55 12.40
C GLY A 26 -3.27 -16.09 13.69
N ASP A 27 -2.65 -16.37 14.84
CA ASP A 27 -3.19 -16.04 16.19
C ASP A 27 -3.25 -14.52 16.49
N GLY A 28 -2.96 -13.64 15.52
CA GLY A 28 -3.01 -12.18 15.70
C GLY A 28 -1.96 -11.61 16.67
N CYS A 29 -1.04 -12.43 17.17
CA CYS A 29 -0.02 -11.98 18.11
C CYS A 29 0.94 -10.96 17.47
N PRO A 30 1.61 -10.08 18.26
CA PRO A 30 2.50 -9.05 17.72
C PRO A 30 3.60 -9.57 16.78
N LYS A 31 4.08 -10.79 17.03
CA LYS A 31 5.08 -11.48 16.19
C LYS A 31 4.51 -11.83 14.81
N HIS A 32 3.31 -12.42 14.76
CA HIS A 32 2.65 -12.77 13.50
C HIS A 32 2.26 -11.52 12.71
N LEU A 33 1.71 -10.49 13.36
CA LEU A 33 1.45 -9.19 12.74
C LEU A 33 2.71 -8.54 12.14
N GLY A 34 3.85 -8.68 12.83
CA GLY A 34 5.14 -8.21 12.33
C GLY A 34 5.59 -8.93 11.05
N ARG A 35 5.43 -10.26 10.99
CA ARG A 35 5.73 -11.06 9.78
C ARG A 35 4.74 -10.76 8.66
N HIS A 36 3.45 -10.70 8.97
CA HIS A 36 2.40 -10.42 8.00
C HIS A 36 2.54 -9.03 7.37
N TYR A 37 2.97 -8.01 8.14
CA TYR A 37 3.31 -6.70 7.60
C TYR A 37 4.40 -6.74 6.52
N LYS A 38 5.45 -7.55 6.73
CA LYS A 38 6.57 -7.68 5.77
C LYS A 38 6.17 -8.45 4.51
N THR A 39 5.09 -9.22 4.57
CA THR A 39 4.60 -9.99 3.44
C THR A 39 4.02 -9.04 2.38
N PRO A 40 4.45 -9.13 1.11
CA PRO A 40 3.84 -8.36 0.02
C PRO A 40 2.34 -8.61 -0.03
N CYS A 41 1.54 -7.55 -0.14
CA CYS A 41 0.10 -7.69 -0.32
C CYS A 41 -0.43 -6.64 -1.28
N ARG A 42 -1.60 -6.91 -1.86
CA ARG A 42 -2.33 -5.96 -2.70
C ARG A 42 -2.81 -4.82 -1.81
N CYS A 43 -2.06 -3.72 -1.80
CA CYS A 43 -2.40 -2.56 -1.00
C CYS A 43 -2.54 -1.31 -1.87
N SER A 44 -3.77 -0.80 -1.94
CA SER A 44 -4.11 0.45 -2.58
C SER A 44 -4.02 1.63 -1.61
N CYS A 45 -3.15 1.60 -0.59
CA CYS A 45 -3.02 2.75 0.31
C CYS A 45 -2.22 3.87 -0.34
N TRP A 46 -2.50 5.14 0.02
CA TRP A 46 -1.79 6.29 -0.55
C TRP A 46 -0.29 6.25 -0.22
N MET A 47 0.06 5.72 0.94
CA MET A 47 1.45 5.45 1.32
C MET A 47 2.05 4.24 0.61
N CYS A 48 1.27 3.39 -0.03
CA CYS A 48 1.77 2.21 -0.75
C CYS A 48 2.09 2.59 -2.19
N GLY A 49 1.45 3.65 -2.69
CA GLY A 49 1.79 4.27 -3.96
C GLY A 49 1.18 3.53 -5.14
N HIS A 50 -0.04 3.02 -5.02
CA HIS A 50 -0.71 2.43 -6.17
C HIS A 50 -1.03 3.52 -7.20
N GLN A 51 -0.20 3.59 -8.26
CA GLN A 51 -0.20 4.68 -9.25
C GLN A 51 -1.61 4.98 -9.77
N ARG A 52 -2.29 3.95 -10.27
CA ARG A 52 -3.63 4.10 -10.85
C ARG A 52 -4.70 4.56 -9.88
N TYR A 53 -4.57 4.24 -8.59
CA TYR A 53 -5.63 4.54 -7.61
C TYR A 53 -5.50 5.97 -7.06
N TRP A 54 -4.28 6.42 -6.78
CA TRP A 54 -4.06 7.74 -6.14
C TRP A 54 -3.63 8.84 -7.10
N TYR A 55 -2.85 8.48 -8.12
CA TYR A 55 -2.28 9.44 -9.08
C TYR A 55 -2.95 9.36 -10.45
N GLY A 56 -3.83 8.36 -10.65
CA GLY A 56 -4.57 8.17 -11.88
C GLY A 56 -3.73 7.62 -13.04
N PRO A 57 -4.28 7.65 -14.26
CA PRO A 57 -3.60 7.19 -15.46
C PRO A 57 -2.38 8.04 -15.79
N GLY A 58 -1.34 7.39 -16.31
CA GLY A 58 -0.09 8.06 -16.69
C GLY A 58 -0.28 9.04 -17.85
N MET A 59 0.69 9.94 -18.05
CA MET A 59 0.65 10.90 -19.17
C MET A 59 0.53 10.22 -20.55
N GLN A 60 1.15 9.05 -20.73
CA GLN A 60 1.01 8.28 -21.98
C GLN A 60 -0.41 7.77 -22.20
N GLU A 61 -1.06 7.23 -21.16
CA GLU A 61 -2.46 6.78 -21.23
C GLU A 61 -3.41 7.94 -21.50
N ARG A 62 -3.16 9.10 -20.87
CA ARG A 62 -3.92 10.33 -21.14
C ARG A 62 -3.77 10.78 -22.60
N ARG A 63 -2.54 10.76 -23.13
CA ARG A 63 -2.27 11.08 -24.55
C ARG A 63 -2.90 10.08 -25.51
N ALA A 64 -2.84 8.79 -25.21
CA ALA A 64 -3.47 7.75 -26.02
C ALA A 64 -4.99 7.91 -26.05
N ARG A 65 -5.61 8.19 -24.90
CA ARG A 65 -7.05 8.46 -24.82
C ARG A 65 -7.45 9.67 -25.67
N ALA A 66 -6.66 10.75 -25.62
CA ALA A 66 -6.91 11.97 -26.41
C ALA A 66 -6.73 11.77 -27.94
N LYS A 67 -5.99 10.76 -28.38
CA LYS A 67 -5.87 10.42 -29.82
C LYS A 67 -7.05 9.59 -30.34
N ASN A 68 -7.75 8.89 -29.44
CA ASN A 68 -8.84 7.97 -29.76
C ASN A 68 -10.23 8.57 -29.47
N THR A 69 -10.29 9.89 -29.21
CA THR A 69 -11.50 10.69 -29.04
C THR A 69 -11.54 11.76 -30.11
#